data_AF-A0ABC8AKW2-F1
#
_entry.id   AF-A0ABC8AKW2-F1
#
_cell.length_a   1.000
_cell.length_b   1.000
_cell.length_c   1.000
_cell.angle_alpha   90.00
_cell.angle_beta   90.00
_cell.angle_gamma   90.00
#
_symmetry.space_group_name_H-M   'P 1'
#
loop_
_entity.id
_entity.type
_entity.pdbx_description
1 polymer ?
#
loop_
_entity_poly.entity_id
_entity_poly.type
_entity_poly.pdbx_seq_one_letter_code
_entity_poly.pdbx_strand_id
1 'polypeptide(L)'
;MDSTLAQLDAVLAEPIRDCLALDGEGNPCVEARTPVELEREIGLPGGHIFHADLAFPYRLGDDDSPAARWGVATGHANILLCGAGAVRGGGVSGIGGHNAAMAVLERG
;
A
#
# COMPACT_ATOMS: atom_id res chain seq x y z
N MET A 1 -17.20 -21.31 4.12
CA MET A 1 -17.57 -20.06 3.43
C MET A 1 -18.71 -19.35 4.16
N ASP A 2 -19.87 -19.97 4.34
CA ASP A 2 -21.03 -19.30 4.96
C ASP A 2 -20.79 -18.72 6.35
N SER A 3 -20.12 -19.47 7.24
CA SER A 3 -19.78 -18.94 8.56
C SER A 3 -18.85 -17.73 8.50
N THR A 4 -17.96 -17.66 7.52
CA THR A 4 -17.03 -16.54 7.33
C THR A 4 -17.77 -15.30 6.85
N LEU A 5 -18.64 -15.47 5.83
CA LEU A 5 -19.48 -14.38 5.34
C LEU A 5 -20.42 -13.86 6.43
N ALA A 6 -21.01 -14.76 7.24
CA ALA A 6 -21.85 -14.35 8.38
C ALA A 6 -21.11 -13.52 9.43
N GLN A 7 -19.81 -13.77 9.66
CA GLN A 7 -19.00 -12.95 10.56
C GLN A 7 -18.70 -11.56 9.99
N LEU A 8 -18.49 -11.46 8.66
CA LEU A 8 -18.37 -10.16 8.00
C LEU A 8 -19.70 -9.40 8.06
N ASP A 9 -20.80 -10.06 7.72
CA ASP A 9 -22.16 -9.49 7.75
C ASP A 9 -22.55 -8.99 9.15
N ALA A 10 -21.98 -9.54 10.23
CA ALA A 10 -22.23 -9.08 11.60
C ALA A 10 -21.67 -7.67 11.90
N VAL A 11 -20.72 -7.17 11.10
CA VAL A 11 -20.11 -5.84 11.26
C VAL A 11 -20.33 -4.90 10.06
N LEU A 12 -20.94 -5.39 8.99
CA LEU A 12 -21.30 -4.60 7.82
C LEU A 12 -22.71 -4.02 7.98
N ALA A 13 -22.97 -2.88 7.32
CA ALA A 13 -24.29 -2.26 7.33
C ALA A 13 -25.35 -3.08 6.56
N GLU A 14 -24.90 -3.84 5.57
CA GLU A 14 -25.69 -4.73 4.73
C GLU A 14 -24.90 -6.02 4.40
N PRO A 15 -25.57 -7.14 4.09
CA PRO A 15 -24.86 -8.38 3.76
C PRO A 15 -23.96 -8.25 2.53
N ILE A 16 -22.74 -8.81 2.59
CA ILE A 16 -21.75 -8.69 1.50
C ILE A 16 -22.07 -9.58 0.29
N ARG A 17 -22.96 -10.57 0.45
CA ARG A 17 -23.22 -11.62 -0.56
C ARG A 17 -23.59 -11.06 -1.93
N ASP A 18 -24.41 -10.02 -1.98
CA ASP A 18 -24.88 -9.42 -3.23
C ASP A 18 -23.78 -8.63 -3.96
N CYS A 19 -22.66 -8.34 -3.27
CA CYS A 19 -21.47 -7.70 -3.85
C CYS A 19 -20.47 -8.73 -4.43
N LEU A 20 -20.67 -10.03 -4.20
CA LEU A 20 -19.75 -11.07 -4.65
C LEU A 20 -20.12 -11.55 -6.06
N ALA A 21 -19.13 -11.52 -6.96
CA ALA A 21 -19.27 -12.22 -8.24
C ALA A 21 -19.36 -13.74 -8.01
N LEU A 22 -20.03 -14.45 -8.92
CA LEU A 22 -20.06 -15.91 -8.94
C LEU A 22 -19.15 -16.46 -10.04
N ASP A 23 -18.53 -17.60 -9.78
CA ASP A 23 -17.79 -18.36 -10.80
C ASP A 23 -18.73 -19.15 -11.72
N GLY A 24 -18.16 -19.93 -12.64
CA GLY A 24 -18.94 -20.74 -13.60
C GLY A 24 -19.76 -21.88 -12.96
N GLU A 25 -19.51 -22.19 -11.69
CA GLU A 25 -20.22 -23.22 -10.91
C GLU A 25 -21.24 -22.59 -9.94
N GLY A 26 -21.33 -21.26 -9.90
CA GLY A 26 -22.23 -20.53 -9.01
C GLY A 26 -21.66 -20.30 -7.59
N ASN A 27 -20.38 -20.56 -7.36
CA ASN A 27 -19.75 -20.29 -6.07
C ASN A 27 -19.30 -18.82 -5.98
N PRO A 28 -19.34 -18.19 -4.79
CA PRO A 28 -18.80 -16.84 -4.62
C PRO A 28 -17.30 -16.77 -4.88
N CYS A 29 -16.89 -15.81 -5.72
CA CYS A 29 -15.50 -15.49 -5.99
C CYS A 29 -14.87 -14.78 -4.79
N VAL A 30 -14.30 -15.55 -3.86
CA VAL A 30 -13.66 -15.04 -2.65
C VAL A 30 -12.29 -15.66 -2.48
N GLU A 31 -11.30 -14.82 -2.20
CA GLU A 31 -9.95 -15.22 -1.86
C GLU A 31 -9.54 -14.63 -0.51
N ALA A 32 -8.87 -15.43 0.31
CA ALA A 32 -8.27 -14.99 1.55
C ALA A 32 -6.77 -15.25 1.50
N ARG A 33 -5.98 -14.28 1.97
CA ARG A 33 -4.53 -14.36 2.12
C ARG A 33 -4.11 -13.78 3.45
N THR A 34 -3.23 -14.51 4.15
CA THR A 34 -2.58 -14.04 5.37
C THR A 34 -1.37 -13.17 5.03
N PRO A 35 -0.89 -12.32 5.96
CA PRO A 35 0.30 -11.50 5.74
C PRO A 35 1.54 -12.29 5.29
N VAL A 36 1.75 -13.49 5.85
CA VAL A 36 2.88 -14.37 5.48
C VAL A 36 2.73 -14.90 4.05
N GLU A 37 1.50 -15.19 3.61
CA GLU A 37 1.25 -15.61 2.23
C GLU A 37 1.46 -14.46 1.26
N LEU A 38 1.00 -13.25 1.60
CA LEU A 38 1.23 -12.05 0.77
C LEU A 38 2.73 -11.74 0.63
N GLU A 39 3.49 -11.86 1.70
CA GLU A 39 4.94 -11.69 1.66
C GLU A 39 5.61 -12.73 0.76
N ARG A 40 5.22 -13.99 0.89
CA ARG A 40 5.80 -15.10 0.10
C ARG A 40 5.41 -15.06 -1.38
N GLU A 41 4.16 -14.76 -1.69
CA GLU A 41 3.60 -14.94 -3.03
C GLU A 41 3.76 -13.72 -3.92
N ILE A 42 3.63 -12.52 -3.34
CA ILE A 42 3.66 -11.27 -4.11
C ILE A 42 4.68 -10.25 -3.57
N GLY A 43 5.50 -10.65 -2.59
CA GLY A 43 6.60 -9.81 -2.10
C GLY A 43 6.14 -8.58 -1.34
N LEU A 44 5.00 -8.64 -0.64
CA LEU A 44 4.57 -7.59 0.28
C LEU A 44 5.21 -7.83 1.66
N PRO A 45 6.29 -7.13 2.05
CA PRO A 45 6.97 -7.39 3.32
C PRO A 45 6.01 -7.20 4.49
N GLY A 46 5.95 -8.16 5.42
CA GLY A 46 5.01 -8.13 6.54
C GLY A 46 3.52 -8.10 6.16
N GLY A 47 3.18 -8.33 4.89
CA GLY A 47 1.84 -8.11 4.35
C GLY A 47 1.41 -6.64 4.30
N HIS A 48 2.35 -5.69 4.35
CA HIS A 48 2.04 -4.26 4.33
C HIS A 48 1.55 -3.83 2.95
N ILE A 49 0.30 -3.39 2.85
CA ILE A 49 -0.28 -2.83 1.60
C ILE A 49 0.44 -1.55 1.14
N PHE A 50 1.25 -0.94 2.01
CA PHE A 50 2.10 0.20 1.69
C PHE A 50 3.58 -0.19 1.50
N HIS A 51 3.89 -1.49 1.43
CA HIS A 51 5.21 -2.03 1.12
C HIS A 51 6.33 -1.68 2.12
N ALA A 52 6.00 -0.98 3.21
CA ALA A 52 6.89 -0.61 4.30
C ALA A 52 6.06 -0.37 5.57
N ASP A 53 6.74 -0.27 6.72
CA ASP A 53 6.14 0.14 7.98
C ASP A 53 5.49 1.53 7.88
N LEU A 54 4.43 1.73 8.67
CA LEU A 54 3.81 3.04 8.79
C LEU A 54 4.79 4.02 9.46
N ALA A 55 5.11 5.09 8.74
CA ALA A 55 5.84 6.23 9.26
C ALA A 55 4.89 7.39 9.54
N PHE A 56 5.21 8.21 10.55
CA PHE A 56 4.51 9.49 10.72
C PHE A 56 4.69 10.36 9.45
N PRO A 57 3.64 11.04 8.98
CA PRO A 57 3.70 11.77 7.71
C PRO A 57 4.55 13.04 7.78
N TYR A 58 4.82 13.53 8.99
CA TYR A 58 5.58 14.75 9.23
C TYR A 58 7.08 14.50 9.19
N ARG A 59 7.83 15.52 8.77
CA ARG A 59 9.29 15.50 8.84
C ARG A 59 9.72 15.55 10.31
N LEU A 60 10.63 14.67 10.71
CA LEU A 60 11.13 14.58 12.09
C LEU A 60 12.50 15.26 12.30
N GLY A 61 13.14 15.75 11.23
CA GLY A 61 14.44 16.43 11.30
C GLY A 61 14.68 17.34 10.08
N ASP A 62 15.84 17.98 10.04
CA ASP A 62 16.18 19.01 9.05
C ASP A 62 16.91 18.45 7.80
N ASP A 63 16.64 17.20 7.41
CA ASP A 63 17.32 16.53 6.29
C ASP A 63 17.50 17.44 5.05
N ASP A 64 18.75 17.64 4.62
CA ASP A 64 19.11 18.70 3.66
C ASP A 64 18.84 18.34 2.19
N SER A 65 18.82 17.04 1.83
CA SER A 65 18.69 16.67 0.42
C SER A 65 17.25 16.80 -0.08
N PRO A 66 17.02 17.22 -1.34
CA PRO A 66 15.68 17.24 -1.93
C PRO A 66 14.95 15.91 -1.77
N ALA A 67 15.63 14.78 -2.01
CA ALA A 67 15.02 13.45 -1.91
C ALA A 67 14.50 13.13 -0.49
N ALA A 68 15.24 13.50 0.55
CA ALA A 68 14.83 13.28 1.93
C ALA A 68 13.68 14.21 2.32
N ARG A 69 13.73 15.50 1.92
CA ARG A 69 12.64 16.46 2.16
C ARG A 69 11.33 16.03 1.52
N TRP A 70 11.39 15.50 0.30
CA TRP A 70 10.24 14.98 -0.42
C TRP A 70 9.84 13.55 0.02
N GLY A 71 10.65 12.86 0.84
CA GLY A 71 10.30 11.57 1.44
C GLY A 71 10.50 10.37 0.50
N VAL A 72 11.37 10.54 -0.49
CA VAL A 72 11.59 9.61 -1.62
C VAL A 72 13.04 9.15 -1.71
N ALA A 73 13.84 9.46 -0.69
CA ALA A 73 15.23 9.06 -0.60
C ALA A 73 15.39 7.53 -0.52
N THR A 74 16.48 7.04 -1.10
CA THR A 74 16.94 5.66 -0.95
C THR A 74 18.41 5.65 -0.49
N GLY A 75 18.95 4.49 -0.18
CA GLY A 75 20.38 4.32 0.11
C GLY A 75 21.31 4.54 -1.08
N HIS A 76 20.76 4.81 -2.28
CA HIS A 76 21.53 4.95 -3.51
C HIS A 76 21.35 6.34 -4.13
N ALA A 77 22.47 6.96 -4.50
CA ALA A 77 22.44 8.24 -5.20
C ALA A 77 21.66 8.10 -6.53
N ASN A 78 20.84 9.12 -6.83
CA ASN A 78 20.04 9.22 -8.06
C ASN A 78 18.95 8.13 -8.23
N ILE A 79 18.70 7.30 -7.21
CA ILE A 79 17.56 6.39 -7.18
C ILE A 79 16.54 6.92 -6.16
N LEU A 80 15.30 7.12 -6.61
CA LEU A 80 14.21 7.66 -5.81
C LEU A 80 13.06 6.65 -5.71
N LEU A 81 12.39 6.62 -4.57
CA LEU A 81 11.22 5.79 -4.34
C LEU A 81 9.94 6.52 -4.76
N CYS A 82 9.24 5.97 -5.75
CA CYS A 82 8.09 6.64 -6.39
C CYS A 82 6.73 5.99 -6.06
N GLY A 83 6.72 4.93 -5.24
CA GLY A 83 5.54 4.09 -4.99
C GLY A 83 4.93 4.25 -3.60
N ALA A 84 4.02 3.32 -3.25
CA ALA A 84 3.27 3.31 -1.99
C ALA A 84 4.16 3.29 -0.73
N GLY A 85 5.36 2.73 -0.84
CA GLY A 85 6.34 2.66 0.25
C GLY A 85 7.18 3.92 0.45
N ALA A 86 7.02 4.96 -0.36
CA ALA A 86 7.64 6.25 -0.06
C ALA A 86 7.07 6.83 1.24
N VAL A 87 7.84 7.69 1.92
CA VAL A 87 7.29 8.43 3.06
C VAL A 87 6.19 9.36 2.52
N ARG A 88 4.97 9.20 3.04
CA ARG A 88 3.72 9.79 2.51
C ARG A 88 3.29 9.25 1.13
N GLY A 89 3.81 8.10 0.70
CA GLY A 89 3.52 7.49 -0.60
C GLY A 89 2.19 6.73 -0.68
N GLY A 90 1.47 6.57 0.44
CA GLY A 90 0.40 5.58 0.61
C GLY A 90 -0.60 5.42 -0.54
N GLY A 91 -0.88 4.15 -0.84
CA GLY A 91 -1.95 3.69 -1.73
C GLY A 91 -1.78 4.11 -3.19
N VAL A 92 -2.90 4.41 -3.84
CA VAL A 92 -2.98 4.86 -5.25
C VAL A 92 -3.03 6.38 -5.39
N SER A 93 -2.48 7.12 -4.42
CA SER A 93 -2.59 8.58 -4.33
C SER A 93 -1.78 9.35 -5.39
N GLY A 94 -0.76 8.73 -5.99
CA GLY A 94 0.18 9.40 -6.90
C GLY A 94 1.22 10.30 -6.20
N ILE A 95 1.15 10.45 -4.87
CA ILE A 95 2.03 11.34 -4.10
C ILE A 95 3.49 10.91 -4.21
N GLY A 96 3.79 9.61 -4.13
CA GLY A 96 5.16 9.11 -4.25
C GLY A 96 5.82 9.51 -5.57
N GLY A 97 5.10 9.37 -6.69
CA GLY A 97 5.59 9.76 -8.01
C GLY A 97 5.78 11.28 -8.15
N HIS A 98 4.80 12.06 -7.68
CA HIS A 98 4.91 13.52 -7.63
C HIS A 98 6.15 13.98 -6.84
N ASN A 99 6.34 13.45 -5.63
CA ASN A 99 7.45 13.81 -4.76
C ASN A 99 8.81 13.43 -5.37
N ALA A 100 8.89 12.27 -6.04
CA ALA A 100 10.09 11.87 -6.75
C ALA A 100 10.43 12.84 -7.88
N ALA A 101 9.44 13.27 -8.66
CA ALA A 101 9.64 14.27 -9.71
C ALA A 101 10.12 15.62 -9.14
N MET A 102 9.50 16.09 -8.05
CA MET A 102 9.91 17.35 -7.40
C MET A 102 11.34 17.27 -6.84
N ALA A 103 11.74 16.13 -6.26
CA ALA A 103 13.10 15.91 -5.79
C ALA A 103 14.14 15.92 -6.93
N VAL A 104 13.77 15.51 -8.15
CA VAL A 104 14.64 15.63 -9.33
C VAL A 104 14.74 17.09 -9.78
N LEU A 105 13.61 17.80 -9.88
CA LEU A 105 13.57 19.18 -10.37
C LEU A 105 14.37 20.14 -9.49
N GLU A 106 14.42 19.89 -8.18
CA GLU A 106 15.14 20.72 -7.23
C GLU A 106 16.65 20.44 -7.17
N ARG A 107 17.11 19.30 -7.71
CA ARG A 107 18.54 19.01 -7.82
C ARG A 107 19.21 19.74 -8.99
N GLY A 108 18.44 20.22 -9.96
CA GLY A 108 18.91 20.96 -11.14
C GLY A 108 18.96 22.45 -10.89
#